data_AF-A0A937PVD9-F1
#
_entry.id   AF-A0A937PVD9-F1
#
_cell.length_a   1.000
_cell.length_b   1.000
_cell.length_c   1.000
_cell.angle_alpha   90.00
_cell.angle_beta   90.00
_cell.angle_gamma   90.00
#
_symmetry.space_group_name_H-M   'P 1'
#
loop_
_entity.id
_entity.type
_entity.pdbx_description
1 polymer ?
#
loop_
_entity_poly.entity_id
_entity_poly.type
_entity_poly.pdbx_seq_one_letter_code
_entity_poly.pdbx_strand_id
1 'polypeptide(L)'
;MQASVKQSSRSPRSSGFTLIELLVVIAVLALLLAILSPSFRMVKIVARRLICRSRLAGIAESSIAYASSNKGIYIKARYNEVQICLNPRY
;
A
#
# COMPACT_ATOMS: atom_id res chain seq x y z
N MET A 1 -49.65 -48.59 26.07
CA MET A 1 -48.58 -47.76 26.68
C MET A 1 -47.58 -47.38 25.60
N GLN A 2 -47.65 -46.18 25.04
CA GLN A 2 -46.54 -45.58 24.28
C GLN A 2 -46.58 -44.06 24.55
N ALA A 3 -45.60 -43.56 25.30
CA ALA A 3 -45.36 -42.13 25.47
C ALA A 3 -44.20 -41.74 24.55
N SER A 4 -44.48 -40.88 23.58
CA SER A 4 -43.51 -40.35 22.62
C SER A 4 -42.74 -39.18 23.24
N VAL A 5 -41.44 -39.35 23.43
CA VAL A 5 -40.53 -38.34 23.97
C VAL A 5 -40.29 -37.27 22.90
N LYS A 6 -40.89 -36.08 23.07
CA LYS A 6 -40.52 -34.89 22.28
C LYS A 6 -39.15 -34.39 22.72
N GLN A 7 -38.12 -34.70 21.94
CA GLN A 7 -36.81 -34.04 22.07
C GLN A 7 -36.94 -32.60 21.58
N SER A 8 -36.95 -31.65 22.53
CA SER A 8 -36.83 -30.22 22.24
C SER A 8 -35.40 -29.93 21.79
N SER A 9 -35.21 -29.76 20.49
CA SER A 9 -33.97 -29.27 19.90
C SER A 9 -33.72 -27.85 20.43
N ARG A 10 -32.85 -27.71 21.44
CA ARG A 10 -32.34 -26.40 21.85
C ARG A 10 -31.54 -25.84 20.66
N SER A 11 -32.09 -24.84 19.98
CA SER A 11 -31.32 -24.05 19.04
C SER A 11 -30.13 -23.43 19.78
N PRO A 12 -28.91 -23.50 19.23
CA PRO A 12 -27.78 -22.81 19.82
C PRO A 12 -28.10 -21.32 19.82
N ARG A 13 -28.11 -20.70 21.01
CA ARG A 13 -28.21 -19.24 21.13
C ARG A 13 -26.99 -18.65 20.43
N SER A 14 -27.20 -17.93 19.33
CA SER A 14 -26.14 -17.16 18.70
C SER A 14 -25.65 -16.10 19.68
N SER A 15 -24.39 -16.23 20.12
CA SER A 15 -23.69 -15.20 20.86
C SER A 15 -23.39 -14.04 19.91
N GLY A 16 -24.09 -12.91 20.06
CA GLY A 16 -23.76 -11.67 19.37
C GLY A 16 -22.63 -10.93 20.09
N PHE A 17 -21.78 -10.25 19.32
CA PHE A 17 -20.77 -9.34 19.87
C PHE A 17 -21.45 -8.21 20.64
N THR A 18 -20.91 -7.89 21.81
CA THR A 18 -21.33 -6.75 22.61
C THR A 18 -20.79 -5.44 22.01
N LEU A 19 -21.53 -4.34 22.16
CA LEU A 19 -21.07 -3.01 21.72
C LEU A 19 -19.73 -2.61 22.36
N ILE A 20 -19.50 -3.05 23.60
CA ILE A 20 -18.26 -2.74 24.33
C ILE A 20 -17.04 -3.45 23.75
N GLU A 21 -17.20 -4.70 23.29
CA GLU A 21 -16.13 -5.45 22.62
C GLU A 21 -15.69 -4.73 21.33
N LEU A 22 -16.64 -4.23 20.53
CA LEU A 22 -16.32 -3.46 19.33
C LEU A 22 -15.70 -2.10 19.67
N LEU A 23 -16.17 -1.44 20.72
CA LEU A 23 -15.70 -0.12 21.13
C LEU A 23 -14.22 -0.15 21.57
N VAL A 24 -13.82 -1.16 22.33
CA VAL A 24 -12.41 -1.32 22.74
C VAL A 24 -11.51 -1.56 21.53
N VAL A 25 -11.96 -2.35 20.55
CA VAL A 25 -11.18 -2.65 19.34
C VAL A 25 -10.92 -1.39 18.53
N ILE A 26 -11.94 -0.57 18.26
CA ILE A 26 -11.74 0.67 17.50
C ILE A 26 -10.88 1.68 18.26
N ALA A 27 -10.94 1.69 19.60
CA ALA A 27 -10.10 2.56 20.43
C ALA A 27 -8.61 2.21 20.29
N VAL A 28 -8.28 0.91 20.35
CA VAL A 28 -6.89 0.45 20.15
C VAL A 28 -6.45 0.67 18.70
N LEU A 29 -7.30 0.41 17.71
CA LEU A 29 -6.99 0.68 16.30
C LEU A 29 -6.70 2.17 16.05
N ALA A 30 -7.48 3.08 16.64
CA ALA A 30 -7.26 4.52 16.52
C ALA A 30 -5.93 4.96 17.15
N LEU A 31 -5.58 4.41 18.31
CA LEU A 31 -4.29 4.68 18.97
C LEU A 31 -3.11 4.23 18.11
N LEU A 32 -3.17 3.01 17.55
CA LEU A 32 -2.14 2.52 16.65
C LEU A 32 -2.01 3.42 15.41
N LEU A 33 -3.13 3.74 14.75
CA LEU A 33 -3.13 4.59 13.55
C LEU A 33 -2.61 6.01 13.82
N ALA A 34 -2.85 6.57 15.01
CA ALA A 34 -2.34 7.89 15.38
C ALA A 34 -0.80 7.93 15.38
N ILE A 35 -0.16 6.85 15.84
CA ILE A 35 1.30 6.71 15.84
C ILE A 35 1.82 6.41 14.41
N LEU A 36 1.07 5.66 13.61
CA LEU A 36 1.44 5.30 12.23
C LEU A 36 1.24 6.43 11.18
N SER A 37 0.29 7.34 11.38
CA SER A 37 -0.04 8.41 10.43
C SER A 37 1.15 9.32 10.04
N PRO A 38 1.98 9.84 10.97
CA PRO A 38 3.12 10.68 10.61
C PRO A 38 4.21 9.92 9.84
N SER A 39 4.47 8.66 10.21
CA SER A 39 5.47 7.82 9.53
C SER A 39 5.02 7.42 8.12
N PHE A 40 3.72 7.24 7.89
CA PHE A 40 3.18 6.91 6.57
C PHE A 40 3.40 8.00 5.50
N ARG A 41 3.49 9.28 5.90
CA ARG A 41 3.80 10.40 4.97
C ARG A 41 5.21 10.29 4.42
N MET A 42 6.20 9.99 5.26
CA MET A 42 7.59 9.82 4.85
C MET A 42 7.79 8.59 3.97
N VAL A 43 7.10 7.48 4.27
CA VAL A 43 7.14 6.26 3.47
C VAL A 43 6.72 6.52 2.02
N LYS A 44 5.70 7.35 1.78
CA LYS A 44 5.26 7.71 0.42
C LYS A 44 6.34 8.46 -0.37
N ILE A 45 7.05 9.39 0.28
CA ILE A 45 8.15 10.14 -0.34
C ILE A 45 9.30 9.20 -0.69
N VAL A 46 9.67 8.31 0.24
CA VAL A 46 10.71 7.31 0.01
C VAL A 46 10.32 6.36 -1.11
N ALA A 47 9.09 5.85 -1.13
CA ALA A 47 8.59 4.97 -2.19
C ALA A 47 8.62 5.66 -3.56
N ARG A 48 8.18 6.92 -3.65
CA ARG A 48 8.26 7.70 -4.89
C ARG A 48 9.71 7.87 -5.36
N ARG A 49 10.66 8.12 -4.45
CA ARG A 49 12.10 8.19 -4.78
C ARG A 49 12.65 6.85 -5.27
N LEU A 50 12.27 5.73 -4.66
CA LEU A 50 12.68 4.40 -5.09
C LEU A 50 12.19 4.10 -6.52
N ILE A 51 10.92 4.38 -6.79
CA ILE A 51 10.33 4.22 -8.13
C ILE A 51 11.05 5.11 -9.15
N CYS A 52 11.30 6.37 -8.79
CA CYS A 52 12.03 7.31 -9.65
C CYS A 52 13.43 6.80 -9.99
N ARG A 53 14.18 6.35 -8.99
CA ARG A 53 15.52 5.80 -9.16
C ARG A 53 15.51 4.59 -10.11
N SER A 54 14.55 3.70 -9.96
CA SER A 54 14.38 2.54 -10.85
C SER A 54 14.08 2.95 -12.30
N ARG A 55 13.15 3.91 -12.50
CA ARG A 55 12.83 4.43 -13.84
C ARG A 55 14.04 5.12 -14.50
N LEU A 56 14.77 5.94 -13.74
CA LEU A 56 15.98 6.61 -14.25
C LEU A 56 17.07 5.62 -14.63
N ALA A 57 17.26 4.56 -13.84
CA ALA A 57 18.20 3.49 -14.18
C ALA A 57 17.83 2.82 -15.52
N GLY A 58 16.55 2.50 -15.75
CA GLY A 58 16.10 1.92 -17.02
C GLY A 58 16.25 2.88 -18.22
N ILE A 59 16.03 4.19 -18.02
CA ILE A 59 16.31 5.20 -19.06
C ILE A 59 17.81 5.26 -19.36
N ALA A 60 18.66 5.25 -18.33
CA ALA A 60 20.11 5.26 -18.52
C ALA A 60 20.59 4.02 -19.28
N GLU A 61 20.14 2.83 -18.87
CA GLU A 61 20.50 1.57 -19.53
C GLU A 61 20.06 1.56 -21.01
N SER A 62 18.83 1.96 -21.30
CA SER A 62 18.35 2.06 -22.68
C SER A 62 19.11 3.10 -23.51
N SER A 63 19.52 4.22 -22.90
CA SER A 63 20.33 5.23 -23.59
C SER A 63 21.73 4.70 -23.96
N ILE A 64 22.32 3.89 -23.09
CA ILE A 64 23.62 3.24 -23.32
C ILE A 64 23.49 2.17 -24.39
N ALA A 65 22.46 1.31 -24.30
CA ALA A 65 22.20 0.27 -25.30
C ALA A 65 21.97 0.87 -26.70
N TYR A 66 21.24 1.99 -26.77
CA TYR A 66 21.04 2.72 -28.01
C TYR A 66 22.36 3.29 -28.56
N ALA A 67 23.15 4.00 -27.74
CA ALA A 67 24.41 4.58 -28.15
C ALA A 67 25.42 3.52 -28.62
N SER A 68 25.46 2.36 -27.95
CA SER A 68 26.28 1.21 -28.35
C SER A 68 25.93 0.70 -29.76
N SER A 69 24.68 0.85 -30.18
CA SER A 69 24.19 0.40 -31.48
C SER A 69 24.25 1.48 -32.56
N ASN A 70 24.43 2.76 -32.16
CA ASN A 70 24.32 3.93 -33.03
C ASN A 70 25.59 4.81 -32.98
N LYS A 71 26.78 4.22 -33.17
CA LYS A 71 28.06 4.96 -33.28
C LYS A 71 28.34 5.91 -32.08
N GLY A 72 27.87 5.57 -30.88
CA GLY A 72 28.01 6.41 -29.69
C GLY A 72 27.10 7.63 -29.66
N ILE A 73 26.10 7.71 -30.54
CA ILE A 73 25.14 8.82 -30.60
C ILE A 73 24.03 8.57 -29.58
N TYR A 74 23.82 9.54 -28.69
CA TYR A 74 22.74 9.53 -27.71
C TYR A 74 21.48 10.22 -28.25
N ILE A 75 20.32 9.82 -27.73
CA ILE A 75 19.04 10.49 -27.99
C ILE A 75 19.05 11.89 -27.36
N LYS A 76 18.57 12.90 -28.09
CA LYS A 76 18.42 14.27 -27.53
C LYS A 76 17.30 14.28 -26.50
N ALA A 77 17.58 14.83 -25.32
CA ALA A 77 16.57 15.01 -24.28
C ALA A 77 15.46 15.98 -24.75
N ARG A 78 14.20 15.64 -24.46
CA ARG A 78 13.05 16.52 -24.72
C ARG A 78 12.95 17.55 -23.60
N TYR A 79 13.29 18.80 -23.90
CA TYR A 79 13.41 19.88 -22.91
C TYR A 79 12.09 20.28 -22.21
N ASN A 80 10.93 19.82 -22.68
CA ASN A 80 9.67 20.41 -22.27
C ASN A 80 8.98 19.74 -21.07
N GLU A 81 9.34 18.51 -20.70
CA GLU A 81 8.91 17.89 -19.42
C GLU A 81 9.89 16.78 -19.02
N VAL A 82 10.81 17.08 -18.11
CA VAL A 82 11.54 16.03 -17.38
C VAL A 82 10.94 15.99 -15.98
N GLN A 83 10.04 15.05 -15.76
CA GLN A 83 9.42 14.82 -14.46
C GLN A 83 10.43 14.11 -13.54
N ILE A 84 11.47 14.82 -13.13
CA ILE A 84 12.47 14.31 -12.20
C ILE A 84 11.78 14.26 -10.85
N CYS A 85 11.38 13.06 -10.41
CA CYS A 85 10.67 12.84 -9.15
C CYS A 85 11.56 13.07 -7.90
N LEU A 86 12.56 13.95 -8.01
CA LEU A 86 13.45 14.39 -6.94
C LEU A 86 13.06 15.75 -6.37
N ASN A 87 11.98 16.41 -6.82
CA ASN A 87 11.55 17.65 -6.17
C ASN A 87 10.99 17.34 -4.77
N PRO A 88 11.66 17.73 -3.67
CA PRO A 88 11.22 17.43 -2.32
C PRO A 88 10.31 18.52 -1.75
N ARG A 89 9.89 19.51 -2.56
CA ARG A 89 9.00 20.62 -2.15
C ARG A 89 7.51 20.22 -2.02
N TYR A 90 7.16 18.93 -2.08
CA TYR A 90 5.83 18.39 -1.78
C TYR A 90 5.88 17.00 -1.13
#